data_AF-A0A7S3B784-F1
#
_entry.id   AF-A0A7S3B784-F1
#
_cell.length_a   1.000
_cell.length_b   1.000
_cell.length_c   1.000
_cell.angle_alpha   90.00
_cell.angle_beta   90.00
_cell.angle_gamma   90.00
#
_symmetry.space_group_name_H-M   'P 1'
#
loop_
_entity.id
_entity.type
_entity.pdbx_description
1 polymer ?
#
loop_
_entity_poly.entity_id
_entity_poly.type
_entity_poly.pdbx_seq_one_letter_code
_entity_poly.pdbx_strand_id
1 'polypeptide(L)'
;VQLPEARAFYGFQIAIENIHSEMYSLLLETYIKDPMEKARLFQAIDTIPAVQKKAEWALKWIGAKNRFAERLVAFACVEGIFFSGSFCAIYWLKKRGLMPGLTFSNELISRDEGLHCDFACLLYSNME
;
A
#
# COMPACT_ATOMS: atom_id res chain seq x y z
N VAL A 1 19.77 0.28 5.29
CA VAL A 1 20.29 -0.55 4.18
C VAL A 1 21.43 0.19 3.50
N GLN A 2 22.60 -0.46 3.38
CA GLN A 2 23.81 0.16 2.83
C GLN A 2 24.10 -0.26 1.38
N LEU A 3 23.59 -1.42 0.95
CA LEU A 3 23.77 -1.96 -0.39
C LEU A 3 23.18 -1.02 -1.46
N PRO A 4 23.94 -0.65 -2.50
CA PRO A 4 23.48 0.29 -3.53
C PRO A 4 22.29 -0.25 -4.33
N GLU A 5 22.24 -1.55 -4.61
CA GLU A 5 21.15 -2.21 -5.34
C GLU A 5 19.84 -2.08 -4.58
N ALA A 6 19.87 -2.31 -3.27
CA ALA A 6 18.69 -2.18 -2.44
C ALA A 6 18.25 -0.72 -2.25
N ARG A 7 19.21 0.22 -2.23
CA ARG A 7 18.88 1.66 -2.25
C ARG A 7 18.24 2.09 -3.56
N ALA A 8 18.71 1.56 -4.68
CA ALA A 8 18.11 1.81 -5.99
C ALA A 8 16.66 1.30 -6.04
N PHE A 9 16.41 0.08 -5.54
CA PHE A 9 15.07 -0.46 -5.42
C PHE A 9 14.17 0.44 -4.57
N TYR A 10 14.59 0.79 -3.34
CA TYR A 10 13.80 1.66 -2.46
C TYR A 10 13.56 3.06 -3.05
N GLY A 11 14.54 3.62 -3.76
CA GLY A 11 14.38 4.89 -4.45
C GLY A 11 13.27 4.85 -5.50
N PHE A 12 13.18 3.76 -6.26
CA PHE A 12 12.13 3.57 -7.26
C PHE A 12 10.78 3.26 -6.61
N GLN A 13 10.77 2.42 -5.57
CA GLN A 13 9.57 2.13 -4.79
C GLN A 13 8.94 3.42 -4.23
N ILE A 14 9.73 4.33 -3.64
CA ILE A 14 9.23 5.61 -3.14
C ILE A 14 8.57 6.44 -4.26
N ALA A 15 9.17 6.45 -5.46
CA ALA A 15 8.59 7.16 -6.60
C ALA A 15 7.25 6.53 -7.03
N ILE A 16 7.18 5.20 -7.10
CA ILE A 16 5.97 4.46 -7.45
C ILE A 16 4.87 4.65 -6.40
N GLU A 17 5.18 4.64 -5.11
CA GLU A 17 4.21 4.89 -4.05
C GLU A 17 3.60 6.31 -4.11
N ASN A 18 4.36 7.31 -4.54
CA ASN A 18 3.80 8.64 -4.79
C ASN A 18 2.78 8.62 -5.95
N ILE A 19 3.05 7.83 -7.00
CA ILE A 19 2.12 7.64 -8.12
C ILE A 19 0.88 6.87 -7.65
N HIS A 20 1.02 5.87 -6.78
CA HIS A 20 -0.11 5.17 -6.15
C HIS A 20 -1.00 6.15 -5.39
N SER A 21 -0.40 7.03 -4.58
CA SER A 21 -1.12 8.04 -3.82
C SER A 21 -1.87 9.02 -4.72
N GLU A 22 -1.25 9.49 -5.81
CA GLU A 22 -1.93 10.32 -6.81
C GLU A 22 -3.09 9.58 -7.47
N MET A 23 -2.89 8.33 -7.88
CA MET A 23 -3.91 7.52 -8.52
C MET A 23 -5.13 7.32 -7.61
N TYR A 24 -4.94 7.01 -6.32
CA TYR A 24 -6.05 6.90 -5.37
C TYR A 24 -6.77 8.23 -5.14
N SER A 25 -6.02 9.33 -5.07
CA SER A 25 -6.58 10.67 -4.93
C SER A 25 -7.46 11.03 -6.14
N LEU A 26 -6.99 10.75 -7.35
CA LEU A 26 -7.73 10.94 -8.59
C LEU A 26 -9.01 10.08 -8.65
N LEU A 27 -8.95 8.82 -8.20
CA LEU A 27 -10.13 7.94 -8.12
C LEU A 27 -11.18 8.50 -7.14
N LEU A 28 -10.75 8.96 -5.96
CA LEU A 28 -11.63 9.59 -4.98
C LEU A 28 -12.26 10.86 -5.52
N GLU A 29 -11.47 11.73 -6.17
CA GLU A 29 -11.99 12.94 -6.79
C GLU A 29 -13.00 12.65 -7.91
N THR A 30 -12.74 11.60 -8.67
CA THR A 30 -13.58 11.19 -9.79
C THR A 30 -14.92 10.61 -9.31
N TYR A 31 -14.92 9.77 -8.29
CA TYR A 31 -16.13 9.04 -7.88
C TYR A 31 -16.91 9.70 -6.74
N ILE A 32 -16.25 10.43 -5.84
CA ILE A 32 -16.90 11.06 -4.69
C ILE A 32 -17.16 12.53 -5.01
N LYS A 33 -18.44 12.85 -5.25
CA LYS A 33 -18.86 14.21 -5.64
C LYS A 33 -19.13 15.13 -4.46
N ASP A 34 -19.59 14.58 -3.33
CA ASP A 34 -19.82 15.34 -2.12
C ASP A 34 -18.47 15.78 -1.49
N PRO A 35 -18.22 17.09 -1.35
CA PRO A 35 -17.00 17.60 -0.73
C PRO A 35 -16.83 17.17 0.73
N MET A 36 -17.92 17.01 1.48
CA MET A 36 -17.85 16.64 2.90
C MET A 36 -17.43 15.18 3.06
N GLU A 37 -18.05 14.27 2.32
CA GLU A 37 -17.64 12.87 2.30
C GLU A 37 -16.21 12.70 1.77
N LYS A 38 -15.83 13.46 0.73
CA LYS A 38 -14.47 13.45 0.20
C LYS A 38 -13.44 13.87 1.27
N ALA A 39 -13.69 14.96 1.99
CA ALA A 39 -12.81 15.42 3.07
C ALA A 39 -12.69 14.36 4.18
N ARG A 40 -13.81 13.71 4.54
CA ARG A 40 -13.82 12.61 5.51
C ARG A 40 -12.93 11.45 5.06
N LEU A 41 -13.01 11.04 3.79
CA LEU A 41 -12.22 9.93 3.22
C LEU A 41 -10.73 10.26 3.10
N PHE A 42 -10.35 11.50 2.80
CA PHE A 42 -8.94 11.91 2.83
C PHE A 42 -8.36 11.90 4.25
N GLN A 43 -9.19 12.07 5.27
CA GLN A 43 -8.81 11.96 6.69
C GLN A 43 -9.09 10.55 7.26
N ALA A 44 -9.05 9.51 6.43
CA ALA A 44 -9.46 8.16 6.81
C ALA A 44 -8.75 7.59 8.04
N ILE A 45 -7.51 8.01 8.33
CA ILE A 45 -6.79 7.59 9.53
C ILE A 45 -7.54 7.99 10.80
N ASP A 46 -8.18 9.16 10.81
CA ASP A 46 -8.92 9.69 11.95
C ASP A 46 -10.43 9.40 11.88
N THR A 47 -10.96 9.13 10.67
CA THR A 47 -12.41 9.02 10.43
C THR A 47 -12.90 7.60 10.16
N ILE A 48 -12.02 6.64 9.84
CA ILE A 48 -12.38 5.25 9.55
C ILE A 48 -11.67 4.31 10.53
N PRO A 49 -12.40 3.69 11.49
CA PRO A 49 -11.80 2.87 12.54
C PRO A 49 -10.91 1.71 12.06
N ALA A 50 -11.23 1.11 10.90
CA ALA A 50 -10.40 0.04 10.33
C ALA A 50 -9.05 0.57 9.81
N VAL A 51 -9.01 1.79 9.25
CA VAL A 51 -7.78 2.44 8.78
C VAL A 51 -6.95 2.89 9.96
N GLN A 52 -7.59 3.48 10.98
CA GLN A 52 -6.93 3.86 12.24
C GLN A 52 -6.18 2.67 12.87
N LYS A 53 -6.86 1.53 13.04
CA LYS A 53 -6.25 0.31 13.62
C LYS A 53 -5.05 -0.19 12.81
N LYS A 54 -5.12 -0.13 11.48
CA LYS A 54 -3.99 -0.49 10.60
C LYS A 54 -2.83 0.48 10.75
N ALA A 55 -3.11 1.79 10.82
CA ALA A 55 -2.10 2.83 11.02
C ALA A 55 -1.40 2.68 12.38
N GLU A 56 -2.16 2.47 13.46
CA GLU A 56 -1.63 2.22 14.80
C GLU A 56 -0.75 0.97 14.85
N TRP A 57 -1.17 -0.12 14.20
CA TRP A 57 -0.36 -1.34 14.07
C TRP A 57 0.94 -1.06 13.31
N ALA A 58 0.87 -0.37 12.16
CA ALA A 58 2.05 -0.05 11.35
C ALA A 58 3.04 0.82 12.14
N LEU A 59 2.57 1.88 12.80
CA LEU A 59 3.38 2.75 13.65
C LEU A 59 4.06 1.98 14.79
N LYS A 60 3.34 1.03 15.41
CA LYS A 60 3.88 0.19 16.48
C LYS A 60 5.05 -0.67 16.01
N TRP A 61 4.95 -1.28 14.82
CA TRP A 61 5.92 -2.29 14.37
C TRP A 61 7.01 -1.76 13.45
N ILE A 62 6.75 -0.71 12.67
CA ILE A 62 7.72 -0.11 11.73
C ILE A 62 8.59 0.95 12.44
N GLY A 63 8.19 1.41 13.63
CA GLY A 63 8.90 2.43 14.40
C GLY A 63 10.37 2.09 14.67
N ALA A 64 11.23 3.13 14.68
CA ALA A 64 12.69 3.00 14.76
C ALA A 64 13.24 2.29 16.01
N LYS A 65 12.39 2.07 17.02
CA LYS A 65 12.75 1.34 18.24
C LYS A 65 12.84 -0.19 18.03
N ASN A 66 12.19 -0.73 17.00
CA ASN A 66 12.20 -2.17 16.73
C ASN A 66 13.40 -2.58 15.88
N ARG A 67 13.76 -3.87 15.94
CA ARG A 67 14.88 -4.42 15.17
C ARG A 67 14.57 -4.33 13.67
N PHE A 68 15.62 -4.22 12.85
CA PHE A 68 15.43 -4.14 11.39
C PHE A 68 14.66 -5.35 10.84
N ALA A 69 14.94 -6.56 11.32
CA ALA A 69 14.22 -7.78 10.94
C ALA A 69 12.71 -7.70 11.25
N GLU A 70 12.35 -7.23 12.44
CA GLU A 70 10.95 -7.08 12.85
C GLU A 70 10.23 -6.04 11.99
N ARG A 71 10.90 -4.91 11.73
CA ARG A 71 10.37 -3.86 10.85
C ARG A 71 10.18 -4.34 9.43
N LEU A 72 11.10 -5.17 8.92
CA LEU A 72 11.05 -5.69 7.56
C LEU A 72 9.89 -6.68 7.37
N VAL A 73 9.67 -7.58 8.35
CA VAL A 73 8.49 -8.46 8.36
C VAL A 73 7.20 -7.65 8.49
N ALA A 74 7.18 -6.65 9.38
CA ALA A 74 6.02 -5.78 9.53
C ALA A 74 5.70 -5.01 8.24
N PHE A 75 6.74 -4.54 7.54
CA PHE A 75 6.63 -3.88 6.25
C PHE A 75 6.08 -4.83 5.18
N ALA A 76 6.59 -6.05 5.07
CA ALA A 76 6.05 -7.07 4.15
C ALA A 76 4.56 -7.37 4.42
N CYS A 77 4.13 -7.39 5.68
CA CYS A 77 2.71 -7.52 6.03
C CYS A 77 1.87 -6.32 5.57
N VAL A 78 2.42 -5.10 5.54
CA VAL A 78 1.70 -3.92 5.04
C VAL A 78 1.47 -4.03 3.53
N GLU A 79 2.53 -4.27 2.76
CA GLU A 79 2.46 -4.37 1.29
C GLU A 79 1.67 -5.62 0.85
N GLY A 80 1.90 -6.77 1.49
CA GLY A 80 1.37 -8.06 1.04
C GLY A 80 0.07 -8.53 1.68
N ILE A 81 -0.25 -8.11 2.91
CA ILE A 81 -1.43 -8.62 3.66
C ILE A 81 -2.49 -7.54 3.82
N PHE A 82 -2.12 -6.33 4.26
CA PHE A 82 -3.09 -5.32 4.68
C PHE A 82 -4.03 -4.87 3.55
N PHE A 83 -3.58 -4.90 2.30
CA PHE A 83 -4.38 -4.51 1.14
C PHE A 83 -4.87 -5.69 0.28
N SER A 84 -4.41 -6.91 0.54
CA SER A 84 -4.76 -8.11 -0.26
C SER A 84 -6.28 -8.31 -0.44
N GLY A 85 -7.05 -8.15 0.64
CA GLY A 85 -8.52 -8.25 0.59
C GLY A 85 -9.17 -7.16 -0.28
N SER A 86 -8.64 -5.94 -0.23
CA SER A 86 -9.12 -4.82 -1.05
C SER A 86 -8.83 -5.05 -2.53
N PHE A 87 -7.62 -5.48 -2.87
CA PHE A 87 -7.25 -5.81 -4.25
C PHE A 87 -8.14 -6.93 -4.81
N CYS A 88 -8.37 -7.99 -4.01
CA CYS A 88 -9.27 -9.08 -4.37
C CYS A 88 -10.71 -8.59 -4.63
N ALA A 89 -11.24 -7.72 -3.76
CA ALA A 89 -12.59 -7.17 -3.91
C ALA A 89 -12.73 -6.32 -5.18
N ILE A 90 -11.69 -5.61 -5.62
CA ILE A 90 -11.72 -4.84 -6.87
C ILE A 90 -11.59 -5.78 -8.08
N TYR A 91 -10.77 -6.83 -8.01
CA TYR A 91 -10.75 -7.88 -9.04
C TYR A 91 -12.10 -8.58 -9.21
N TRP A 92 -12.88 -8.70 -8.14
CA TRP A 92 -14.26 -9.18 -8.25
C TRP A 92 -15.14 -8.28 -9.13
N LEU A 93 -14.99 -6.95 -9.05
CA LEU A 93 -15.66 -6.02 -9.97
C LEU A 93 -15.19 -6.21 -11.41
N LYS A 94 -13.88 -6.42 -11.62
CA LYS A 94 -13.30 -6.70 -12.94
C LYS A 94 -13.94 -7.93 -13.57
N LYS A 95 -14.10 -9.02 -12.81
CA LYS A 95 -14.73 -10.27 -13.27
C LYS A 95 -16.15 -10.05 -13.80
N ARG A 96 -16.83 -9.00 -13.34
CA ARG A 96 -18.18 -8.61 -13.74
C ARG A 96 -18.22 -7.54 -14.84
N GLY A 97 -17.05 -7.12 -15.36
CA GLY A 97 -16.95 -6.10 -16.41
C GLY A 97 -17.27 -4.68 -15.92
N LEU A 98 -17.08 -4.39 -14.63
CA LEU A 98 -17.41 -3.09 -14.04
C LEU A 98 -16.16 -2.25 -13.77
N MET A 99 -16.32 -0.92 -13.81
CA MET A 99 -15.32 0.06 -13.37
C MET A 99 -13.94 -0.11 -14.03
N PRO A 100 -13.83 -0.09 -15.37
CA PRO A 100 -12.61 -0.46 -16.10
C PRO A 100 -11.37 0.37 -15.69
N GLY A 101 -11.55 1.67 -15.40
CA GLY A 101 -10.46 2.52 -14.91
C GLY A 101 -9.94 2.12 -13.53
N LEU A 102 -10.84 1.90 -12.57
CA LEU A 102 -10.50 1.42 -11.23
C LEU A 102 -9.85 0.04 -11.27
N THR A 103 -10.37 -0.88 -12.08
CA THR A 103 -9.84 -2.24 -12.13
C THR A 103 -8.48 -2.29 -12.81
N PHE A 104 -8.25 -1.45 -13.83
CA PHE A 104 -6.96 -1.36 -14.49
C PHE A 104 -5.88 -0.78 -13.58
N SER A 105 -6.17 0.32 -12.87
CA SER A 105 -5.21 0.86 -11.90
C SER A 105 -4.94 -0.11 -10.76
N ASN A 106 -5.96 -0.83 -10.27
CA ASN A 106 -5.79 -1.88 -9.27
C ASN A 106 -4.85 -3.01 -9.72
N GLU A 107 -4.88 -3.40 -10.99
CA GLU A 107 -3.94 -4.39 -11.54
C GLU A 107 -2.49 -3.92 -11.48
N LEU A 108 -2.24 -2.65 -11.82
CA LEU A 108 -0.90 -2.07 -11.78
C LEU A 108 -0.40 -1.95 -10.35
N ILE A 109 -1.21 -1.38 -9.46
CA ILE A 109 -0.84 -1.17 -8.06
C ILE A 109 -0.62 -2.53 -7.36
N SER A 110 -1.54 -3.49 -7.50
CA SER A 110 -1.37 -4.79 -6.83
C SER A 110 -0.18 -5.60 -7.34
N ARG A 111 0.23 -5.42 -8.61
CA ARG A 111 1.49 -5.97 -9.13
C ARG A 111 2.70 -5.33 -8.44
N ASP A 112 2.69 -4.00 -8.33
CA ASP A 112 3.81 -3.24 -7.76
C ASP A 112 3.99 -3.56 -6.26
N GLU A 113 2.90 -3.61 -5.51
CA GLU A 113 2.85 -4.02 -4.10
C GLU A 113 3.32 -5.47 -3.88
N GLY A 114 2.98 -6.37 -4.82
CA GLY A 114 3.51 -7.73 -4.83
C GLY A 114 5.03 -7.76 -4.97
N LEU A 115 5.57 -6.96 -5.90
CA LEU A 115 7.02 -6.83 -6.10
C LEU A 115 7.72 -6.23 -4.86
N HIS A 116 7.11 -5.23 -4.23
CA HIS A 116 7.63 -4.63 -2.99
C HIS A 116 7.67 -5.64 -1.83
N CYS A 117 6.61 -6.44 -1.67
CA CYS A 117 6.56 -7.50 -0.68
C CYS A 117 7.62 -8.59 -0.95
N ASP A 118 7.77 -9.03 -2.19
CA ASP A 118 8.78 -10.01 -2.60
C ASP A 118 10.20 -9.50 -2.30
N PHE A 119 10.44 -8.20 -2.54
CA PHE A 119 11.72 -7.58 -2.21
C PHE A 119 12.00 -7.53 -0.69
N ALA A 120 10.97 -7.29 0.13
CA ALA A 120 11.12 -7.37 1.59
C ALA A 120 11.48 -8.81 2.04
N CYS A 121 10.85 -9.82 1.44
CA CYS A 121 11.18 -11.23 1.67
C CYS A 121 12.62 -11.57 1.23
N LEU A 122 13.06 -11.07 0.07
CA LEU A 122 14.43 -11.23 -0.41
C LEU A 122 15.44 -10.60 0.55
N LEU A 123 15.19 -9.37 1.01
CA LEU A 123 16.08 -8.73 1.98
C LEU A 123 16.15 -9.52 3.28
N TYR A 124 15.00 -10.04 3.76
CA TYR A 124 14.95 -10.84 4.98
C TYR A 124 15.73 -12.14 4.85
N SER A 125 15.66 -12.83 3.71
CA SER A 125 16.41 -14.07 3.48
C SER A 125 17.92 -13.87 3.38
N ASN A 126 18.36 -12.64 3.09
CA ASN A 126 19.77 -12.24 3.08
C ASN A 126 20.22 -11.62 4.42
N MET A 127 19.38 -11.63 5.46
CA MET A 127 19.77 -11.28 6.82
C MET A 127 20.35 -12.51 7.51
N GLU A 128 21.67 -12.69 7.39
CA GLU A 128 22.42 -13.57 8.31
C GLU A 128 22.47 -13.00 9.73
#